data_AF-A0AB38GX47-F1
#
_entry.id   AF-A0AB38GX47-F1
#
_cell.length_a   1.000
_cell.length_b   1.000
_cell.length_c   1.000
_cell.angle_alpha   90.00
_cell.angle_beta   90.00
_cell.angle_gamma   90.00
#
_symmetry.space_group_name_H-M   'P 1'
#
loop_
_entity.id
_entity.type
_entity.pdbx_description
1 polymer ?
#
loop_
_entity_poly.entity_id
_entity_poly.type
_entity_poly.pdbx_seq_one_letter_code
_entity_poly.pdbx_strand_id
1 'polypeptide(L)'
;MWPKSIRGSTPKIKGTCQIEKAANESAHFMRFYVPCPHCGEAQYLKFGDESTPFGLKWEKDSPKVFSTLCEHHGCVIHQSELDQSNGRWICENTGMWTRDGLTFFSARGDEIPPPRSITFHVWTGVQSVYHLGTDSL
;
A
#
# COMPACT_ATOMS: atom_id res chain seq x y z
N MET A 1 1.27 13.82 23.26
CA MET A 1 1.72 14.11 21.88
C MET A 1 2.18 12.78 21.29
N TRP A 2 1.51 12.25 20.25
CA TRP A 2 1.85 10.96 19.67
C TRP A 2 3.09 11.10 18.77
N PRO A 3 4.19 10.37 19.01
CA PRO A 3 5.37 10.44 18.15
C PRO A 3 5.02 9.89 16.77
N LYS A 4 5.02 10.79 15.78
CA LYS A 4 4.91 10.47 14.35
C LYS A 4 6.29 10.55 13.75
N SER A 5 6.78 9.45 13.19
CA SER A 5 8.02 9.44 12.42
C SER A 5 7.68 9.34 10.94
N ILE A 6 8.02 10.38 10.18
CA ILE A 6 7.86 10.42 8.72
C ILE A 6 9.24 10.22 8.10
N ARG A 7 9.39 9.19 7.27
CA ARG A 7 10.65 8.90 6.57
C ARG A 7 10.39 8.92 5.07
N GLY A 8 11.23 9.64 4.32
CA GLY A 8 11.15 9.78 2.86
C GLY A 8 12.49 9.47 2.18
N SER A 9 12.47 8.77 1.03
CA SER A 9 13.68 8.50 0.23
C SER A 9 13.40 8.46 -1.27
N THR A 10 14.46 8.65 -2.05
CA THR A 10 14.47 8.48 -3.50
C THR A 10 15.36 7.27 -3.83
N PRO A 11 14.82 6.04 -3.88
CA PRO A 11 15.66 4.86 -4.00
C PRO A 11 16.18 4.75 -5.44
N LYS A 12 17.50 4.80 -5.62
CA LYS A 12 18.16 4.40 -6.88
C LYS A 12 18.49 2.91 -6.91
N ILE A 13 18.59 2.25 -5.75
CA ILE A 13 19.03 0.84 -5.60
C ILE A 13 18.15 0.16 -4.54
N LYS A 14 17.57 -1.00 -4.87
CA LYS A 14 16.78 -1.84 -3.97
C LYS A 14 17.65 -2.35 -2.80
N GLY A 15 17.19 -2.24 -1.56
CA GLY A 15 17.88 -2.79 -0.39
C GLY A 15 18.90 -1.88 0.34
N THR A 16 19.24 -0.70 -0.20
CA THR A 16 20.06 0.30 0.54
C THR A 16 19.22 1.34 1.26
N CYS A 17 17.91 1.27 1.11
CA CYS A 17 16.98 2.23 1.64
C CYS A 17 16.68 1.95 3.12
N GLN A 18 17.06 2.88 4.01
CA GLN A 18 16.72 2.83 5.45
C GLN A 18 15.20 2.74 5.69
N ILE A 19 14.40 3.13 4.70
CA ILE A 19 12.94 3.06 4.75
C ILE A 19 12.45 1.64 4.52
N GLU A 20 13.01 0.92 3.55
CA GLU A 20 12.64 -0.49 3.31
C GLU A 20 12.91 -1.32 4.55
N LYS A 21 14.07 -1.11 5.18
CA LYS A 21 14.42 -1.77 6.45
C LYS A 21 13.43 -1.41 7.56
N ALA A 22 13.23 -0.11 7.83
CA ALA A 22 12.33 0.35 8.89
C ALA A 22 10.87 -0.06 8.67
N ALA A 23 10.45 -0.25 7.42
CA ALA A 23 9.10 -0.69 7.12
C ALA A 23 8.95 -2.21 7.25
N ASN A 24 9.94 -2.99 6.79
CA ASN A 24 9.97 -4.44 6.98
C ASN A 24 10.10 -4.86 8.46
N GLU A 25 10.77 -4.05 9.29
CA GLU A 25 10.91 -4.29 10.73
C GLU A 25 9.65 -3.89 11.53
N SER A 26 8.62 -3.31 10.89
CA SER A 26 7.40 -2.93 11.59
C SER A 26 6.51 -4.13 11.90
N ALA A 27 6.04 -4.20 13.14
CA ALA A 27 5.06 -5.20 13.57
C ALA A 27 3.75 -5.14 12.75
N HIS A 28 3.32 -3.93 12.38
CA HIS A 28 2.09 -3.68 11.64
C HIS A 28 2.38 -2.90 10.36
N PHE A 29 2.77 -3.63 9.31
CA PHE A 29 3.09 -3.08 7.99
C PHE A 29 1.85 -3.01 7.09
N MET A 30 1.30 -1.81 6.92
CA MET A 30 0.07 -1.56 6.18
C MET A 30 0.36 -1.19 4.72
N ARG A 31 -0.32 -1.88 3.80
CA ARG A 31 -0.42 -1.49 2.39
C ARG A 31 -1.83 -1.05 2.04
N PHE A 32 -1.94 -0.14 1.08
CA PHE A 32 -3.23 0.30 0.59
C PHE A 32 -3.72 -0.61 -0.54
N TYR A 33 -4.79 -1.34 -0.27
CA TYR A 33 -5.48 -2.20 -1.22
C TYR A 33 -6.71 -1.48 -1.77
N VAL A 34 -6.85 -1.48 -3.08
CA VAL A 34 -7.99 -0.92 -3.81
C VAL A 34 -8.71 -2.05 -4.56
N PRO A 35 -10.06 -2.08 -4.54
CA PRO A 35 -10.82 -3.05 -5.32
C PRO A 35 -10.64 -2.80 -6.81
N CYS A 36 -10.44 -3.86 -7.58
CA CYS A 36 -10.48 -3.76 -9.04
C CYS A 36 -11.91 -3.37 -9.48
N PRO A 37 -12.09 -2.37 -10.35
CA PRO A 37 -13.43 -1.97 -10.83
C PRO A 37 -14.12 -3.06 -11.67
N HIS A 38 -13.35 -3.99 -12.25
CA HIS A 38 -13.86 -5.03 -13.15
C HIS A 38 -14.19 -6.34 -12.44
N CYS A 39 -13.35 -6.78 -11.48
CA CYS A 39 -13.56 -8.05 -10.77
C CYS A 39 -13.87 -7.90 -9.27
N GLY A 40 -13.77 -6.69 -8.70
CA GLY A 40 -14.05 -6.42 -7.28
C GLY A 40 -12.95 -6.88 -6.31
N GLU A 41 -12.05 -7.76 -6.74
CA GLU A 41 -10.96 -8.26 -5.91
C GLU A 41 -9.99 -7.13 -5.53
N ALA A 42 -9.65 -7.07 -4.25
CA ALA A 42 -8.77 -6.04 -3.71
C ALA A 42 -7.31 -6.38 -3.99
N GLN A 43 -6.56 -5.37 -4.45
CA GLN A 43 -5.13 -5.48 -4.73
C GLN A 43 -4.44 -4.19 -4.34
N TYR A 44 -3.17 -4.25 -3.93
CA TYR A 44 -2.36 -3.05 -3.83
C TYR A 44 -1.63 -2.80 -5.15
N LEU A 45 -1.46 -1.54 -5.49
CA LEU A 45 -0.81 -1.15 -6.74
C LEU A 45 0.69 -1.49 -6.68
N LYS A 46 1.16 -2.24 -7.68
CA LYS A 46 2.57 -2.60 -7.89
C LYS A 46 3.03 -1.99 -9.21
N PHE A 47 4.28 -1.54 -9.26
CA PHE A 47 4.93 -1.31 -10.56
C PHE A 47 5.23 -2.67 -11.18
N GLY A 48 4.69 -2.91 -12.37
CA GLY A 48 5.11 -4.06 -13.16
C GLY A 48 6.48 -3.75 -13.76
N ASP A 49 7.38 -4.73 -13.72
CA ASP A 49 8.53 -4.81 -14.63
C ASP A 49 8.13 -5.56 -15.92
N GLU A 50 9.06 -5.72 -16.86
CA GLU A 50 8.79 -6.44 -18.11
C GLU A 50 8.39 -7.92 -17.88
N SER A 51 8.77 -8.50 -16.74
CA SER A 51 8.55 -9.92 -16.42
C SER A 51 7.27 -10.21 -15.64
N THR A 52 6.66 -9.19 -15.04
CA THR A 52 5.46 -9.34 -14.20
C THR A 52 4.20 -9.20 -15.05
N PRO A 53 3.26 -10.17 -14.98
CA PRO A 53 2.02 -10.13 -15.78
C PRO A 53 1.01 -9.09 -15.26
N PHE A 54 1.26 -8.49 -14.10
CA PHE A 54 0.40 -7.50 -13.44
C PHE A 54 1.17 -6.21 -13.11
N GLY A 55 0.45 -5.17 -12.67
CA GLY A 55 1.02 -3.88 -12.29
C GLY A 55 1.01 -2.84 -13.41
N LEU A 56 1.67 -1.71 -13.15
CA LEU A 56 1.67 -0.55 -14.05
C LEU A 56 2.45 -0.87 -15.34
N LYS A 57 1.77 -0.78 -16.49
CA LYS A 57 2.36 -0.96 -17.82
C LYS A 57 2.21 0.33 -18.62
N TRP A 58 3.31 0.73 -19.25
CA TRP A 58 3.33 1.87 -20.17
C TRP A 58 3.04 1.39 -21.59
N GLU A 59 2.24 2.15 -22.33
CA GLU A 59 2.11 1.94 -23.77
C GLU A 59 3.40 2.36 -24.48
N LYS A 60 3.94 1.50 -25.34
CA LYS A 60 5.22 1.70 -26.04
C LYS A 60 5.27 3.00 -26.86
N ASP A 61 4.12 3.44 -27.37
CA ASP A 61 4.01 4.58 -28.28
C ASP A 61 3.40 5.83 -27.62
N SER A 62 3.08 5.77 -26.31
CA SER A 62 2.48 6.90 -25.59
C SER A 62 2.86 6.90 -24.11
N PRO A 63 3.97 7.56 -23.73
CA PRO A 63 4.44 7.63 -22.33
C PRO A 63 3.54 8.47 -21.41
N LYS A 64 2.36 8.90 -21.88
CA LYS A 64 1.33 9.57 -21.07
C LYS A 64 0.22 8.63 -20.62
N VAL A 65 0.10 7.46 -21.25
CA VAL A 65 -0.94 6.49 -20.96
C VAL A 65 -0.28 5.28 -20.30
N PHE A 66 -0.67 5.03 -19.06
CA PHE A 66 -0.34 3.81 -18.37
C PHE A 66 -1.63 3.13 -17.91
N SER A 67 -1.63 1.81 -17.97
CA SER A 67 -2.72 0.97 -17.49
C SER A 67 -2.19 0.04 -16.42
N THR A 68 -2.98 -0.16 -15.36
CA THR A 68 -2.63 -1.12 -14.30
C THR A 68 -3.30 -2.44 -14.61
N LEU A 69 -2.52 -3.52 -14.65
CA LEU A 69 -3.07 -4.86 -14.79
C LEU A 69 -3.38 -5.45 -13.42
N CYS A 70 -4.59 -5.99 -13.27
CA CYS A 70 -5.04 -6.64 -12.05
C CYS A 70 -4.28 -7.94 -11.78
N GLU A 71 -3.86 -8.18 -10.54
CA GLU A 71 -3.12 -9.39 -10.14
C GLU A 71 -3.97 -10.66 -10.12
N HIS A 72 -5.29 -10.52 -9.94
CA HIS A 72 -6.21 -11.66 -9.80
C HIS A 72 -6.67 -12.22 -11.15
N HIS A 73 -7.06 -11.32 -12.06
CA HIS A 73 -7.69 -11.69 -13.33
C HIS A 73 -7.08 -11.00 -14.55
N GLY A 74 -5.99 -10.24 -14.39
CA GLY A 74 -5.34 -9.55 -15.51
C GLY A 74 -6.17 -8.43 -16.12
N CYS A 75 -7.21 -7.94 -15.43
CA CYS A 75 -8.04 -6.84 -15.91
C CYS A 75 -7.19 -5.60 -16.21
N VAL A 76 -7.43 -4.97 -17.36
CA VAL A 76 -6.84 -3.67 -17.70
C VAL A 76 -7.61 -2.60 -16.94
N ILE A 77 -6.96 -1.91 -16.02
CA ILE A 77 -7.53 -0.82 -15.23
C ILE A 77 -6.91 0.48 -15.71
N HIS A 78 -7.72 1.34 -16.31
CA HIS A 78 -7.26 2.67 -16.67
C HIS A 78 -7.22 3.58 -15.43
N GLN A 79 -6.33 4.57 -15.44
CA GLN A 79 -6.19 5.50 -14.31
C GLN A 79 -7.52 6.19 -13.95
N SER A 80 -8.37 6.49 -14.94
CA SER A 80 -9.70 7.07 -14.75
C SER A 80 -10.72 6.14 -14.08
N GLU A 81 -10.48 4.83 -14.11
CA GLU A 81 -11.36 3.81 -13.52
C GLU A 81 -10.97 3.46 -12.08
N LEU A 82 -9.81 3.93 -11.63
CA LEU A 82 -9.27 3.56 -10.33
C LEU A 82 -9.93 4.38 -9.21
N ASP A 83 -10.99 3.82 -8.63
CA ASP A 83 -11.64 4.37 -7.44
C ASP A 83 -10.92 3.96 -6.14
N GLN A 84 -10.35 4.94 -5.45
CA GLN A 84 -9.66 4.74 -4.17
C GLN A 84 -10.58 4.91 -2.95
N SER A 85 -11.81 5.41 -3.13
CA SER A 85 -12.73 5.69 -2.02
C SER A 85 -13.11 4.42 -1.23
N ASN A 86 -13.11 3.28 -1.90
CA ASN A 86 -13.38 1.98 -1.30
C ASN A 86 -12.12 1.24 -0.82
N GLY A 87 -10.95 1.87 -0.92
CA GLY A 87 -9.68 1.27 -0.50
C GLY A 87 -9.59 1.01 1.00
N ARG A 88 -8.70 0.08 1.37
CA ARG A 88 -8.43 -0.33 2.74
C ARG A 88 -6.92 -0.43 2.96
N TRP A 89 -6.47 0.03 4.11
CA TRP A 89 -5.13 -0.29 4.59
C TRP A 89 -5.18 -1.67 5.24
N ILE A 90 -4.42 -2.62 4.71
CA ILE A 90 -4.35 -3.99 5.22
C ILE A 90 -2.92 -4.28 5.68
N CYS A 91 -2.78 -4.79 6.90
CA CYS A 91 -1.52 -5.24 7.46
C CYS A 91 -1.09 -6.55 6.80
N GLU A 92 0.03 -6.59 6.09
CA GLU A 92 0.52 -7.83 5.46
C GLU A 92 0.86 -8.91 6.50
N ASN A 93 1.33 -8.49 7.67
CA ASN A 93 1.77 -9.42 8.72
C ASN A 93 0.61 -10.10 9.47
N THR A 94 -0.55 -9.45 9.57
CA THR A 94 -1.63 -9.87 10.50
C THR A 94 -3.02 -9.93 9.86
N GLY A 95 -3.21 -9.34 8.68
CA GLY A 95 -4.52 -9.18 8.04
C GLY A 95 -5.43 -8.15 8.70
N MET A 96 -5.00 -7.51 9.81
CA MET A 96 -5.71 -6.38 10.41
C MET A 96 -5.86 -5.25 9.38
N TRP A 97 -6.99 -4.55 9.38
CA TRP A 97 -7.23 -3.47 8.43
C TRP A 97 -7.93 -2.25 9.02
N THR A 98 -7.79 -1.13 8.33
CA THR A 98 -8.47 0.14 8.63
C THR A 98 -8.76 0.90 7.33
N ARG A 99 -9.77 1.77 7.35
CA ARG A 99 -10.07 2.68 6.22
C ARG A 99 -9.57 4.10 6.48
N ASP A 100 -9.64 4.54 7.73
CA ASP A 100 -9.43 5.92 8.16
C ASP A 100 -8.19 6.09 9.04
N GLY A 101 -7.58 4.99 9.48
CA GLY A 101 -6.48 5.01 10.46
C GLY A 101 -6.93 5.29 11.89
N LEU A 102 -8.24 5.31 12.15
CA LEU A 102 -8.85 5.57 13.45
C LEU A 102 -9.54 4.31 13.98
N THR A 103 -10.32 3.64 13.12
CA THR A 103 -11.06 2.42 13.45
C THR A 103 -10.34 1.20 12.87
N PHE A 104 -10.08 0.20 13.71
CA PHE A 104 -9.30 -0.98 13.33
C PHE A 104 -10.15 -2.24 13.40
N PHE A 105 -9.91 -3.14 12.46
CA PHE A 105 -10.63 -4.41 12.35
C PHE A 105 -9.66 -5.57 12.25
N SER A 106 -10.02 -6.70 12.85
CA SER A 106 -9.32 -7.96 12.69
C SER A 106 -9.43 -8.47 11.24
N ALA A 107 -8.62 -9.45 10.86
CA ALA A 107 -8.74 -10.12 9.57
C ALA A 107 -10.13 -10.76 9.33
N ARG A 108 -10.90 -11.02 10.42
CA ARG A 108 -12.26 -11.58 10.35
C ARG A 108 -13.35 -10.51 10.26
N GLY A 109 -12.99 -9.22 10.42
CA GLY A 109 -13.93 -8.10 10.35
C GLY A 109 -14.46 -7.62 11.71
N ASP A 110 -14.01 -8.20 12.82
CA ASP A 110 -14.37 -7.72 14.16
C ASP A 110 -13.61 -6.44 14.47
N GLU A 111 -14.28 -5.45 15.08
CA GLU A 111 -13.61 -4.24 15.56
C GLU A 111 -12.63 -4.58 16.68
N ILE A 112 -11.44 -3.99 16.64
CA ILE A 112 -10.37 -4.19 17.62
C ILE A 112 -9.82 -2.85 18.09
N PRO A 113 -9.23 -2.77 19.30
CA PRO A 113 -8.58 -1.55 19.75
C PRO A 113 -7.43 -1.14 18.80
N PRO A 114 -7.14 0.17 18.66
CA PRO A 114 -6.03 0.65 17.87
C PRO A 114 -4.70 0.00 18.31
N PRO A 115 -3.86 -0.43 17.35
CA PRO A 115 -2.57 -1.03 17.68
C PRO A 115 -1.63 0.01 18.33
N ARG A 116 -0.71 -0.47 19.17
CA ARG A 116 0.29 0.39 19.82
C ARG A 116 1.22 1.08 18.82
N SER A 117 1.46 0.46 17.68
CA SER A 117 2.23 1.08 16.61
C SER A 117 1.75 0.58 15.25
N ILE A 118 1.86 1.43 14.23
CA ILE A 118 1.44 1.11 12.88
C ILE A 118 2.34 1.82 11.87
N THR A 119 2.61 1.14 10.76
CA THR A 119 3.40 1.66 9.66
C THR A 119 2.57 1.66 8.39
N PHE A 120 2.28 2.85 7.85
CA PHE A 120 1.68 3.00 6.53
C PHE A 120 2.80 3.10 5.50
N HIS A 121 2.84 2.14 4.59
CA HIS A 121 3.79 2.14 3.49
C HIS A 121 3.11 2.59 2.20
N VAL A 122 3.47 3.80 1.76
CA VAL A 122 2.89 4.43 0.58
C VAL A 122 3.97 4.59 -0.49
N TRP A 123 3.66 4.18 -1.71
CA TRP A 123 4.57 4.31 -2.84
C TRP A 123 3.93 5.26 -3.88
N THR A 124 4.52 6.43 -4.09
CA THR A 124 4.02 7.48 -5.01
C THR A 124 5.09 8.02 -5.97
N GLY A 125 6.10 7.20 -6.34
CA GLY A 125 7.30 7.69 -7.05
C GLY A 125 8.30 8.41 -6.14
N VAL A 126 7.90 8.70 -4.90
CA VAL A 126 8.76 8.88 -3.72
C VAL A 126 8.34 7.83 -2.69
N GLN A 127 9.30 7.17 -2.02
CA GLN A 127 8.96 6.28 -0.92
C GLN A 127 8.64 7.15 0.30
N SER A 128 7.43 7.08 0.82
CA SER A 128 7.06 7.73 2.09
C SER A 128 6.44 6.71 3.03
N VAL A 129 7.04 6.59 4.21
CA VAL A 129 6.57 5.70 5.26
C VAL A 129 6.18 6.55 6.46
N TYR A 130 4.94 6.35 6.91
CA TYR A 130 4.39 7.00 8.09
C TYR A 130 4.32 5.99 9.22
N HIS A 131 5.08 6.22 10.29
CA HIS A 131 4.98 5.45 11.51
C HIS A 131 4.21 6.25 12.56
N LEU A 132 3.12 5.67 13.08
CA LEU A 132 2.38 6.21 14.21
C LEU A 132 2.55 5.22 15.36
N GLY A 133 3.24 5.63 16.42
CA GLY A 133 3.46 4.83 17.63
C GLY A 133 2.89 5.51 18.86
N THR A 134 2.34 4.73 19.79
CA THR A 134 2.12 5.13 21.18
C THR A 134 3.33 4.66 21.98
N ASP A 135 4.30 5.56 22.20
CA ASP A 135 5.31 5.33 23.22
C ASP A 135 4.60 5.35 24.58
N SER A 136 4.60 4.20 25.27
CA SER A 136 4.38 4.18 26.71
C SER A 136 5.70 4.58 27.36
N LEU A 137 5.62 5.56 28.26
CA LEU A 137 6.72 6.07 29.10
C LEU A 137 7.51 4.96 29.79
#